data_AF-A0A432W8S0-F1
#
_entry.id   AF-A0A432W8S0-F1
#
_cell.length_a   1.000
_cell.length_b   1.000
_cell.length_c   1.000
_cell.angle_alpha   90.00
_cell.angle_beta   90.00
_cell.angle_gamma   90.00
#
_symmetry.space_group_name_H-M   'P 1'
#
loop_
_entity.id
_entity.type
_entity.pdbx_description
1 polymer ?
#
loop_
_entity_poly.entity_id
_entity_poly.type
_entity_poly.pdbx_seq_one_letter_code
_entity_poly.pdbx_strand_id
1 'polypeptide(L)'
;MKYLVWRNWLSAAAVVAVLGACSGTPEPDYAELQTFDEQVTPSIAWRARVGSGSDEYFSRLRPAYSDGVLYAADRQGQIAAFNAENGDRLWRTSIAPDKPFSLFSVFRKGPPARISGGLVVAANGLYLGTENGDIYALDKESGEVLWHRQVPGEVLAEPAVGDGFVIAHLGDGSVIALDARDGSQRWLHEEDVPTLSLRGTSAPVIETGGVLVGTNSGRAIVLILENGQLAWDERIVTPTGSSDLERMVDIDATPVIRGDTAYMLGYNGELVALELRTGETIWKRDYSGYRTPQVTSTRIFVTDSNSHVIGLDRLNGNERWRNDQLYNRSLTEATVMPRHVVAGDRFGYLHWFDRDDGQIVGRMELRNESVQVAPVRAGDYLIVQTVRGRILAIQQ
;
A
#
# COMPACT_ATOMS: atom_id res chain seq x y z
N MET A 1 -11.87 -86.80 3.31
CA MET A 1 -11.17 -87.04 2.02
C MET A 1 -10.96 -85.67 1.36
N LYS A 2 -9.75 -85.09 1.41
CA LYS A 2 -8.75 -85.09 0.30
C LYS A 2 -9.33 -84.36 -0.94
N TYR A 3 -8.88 -83.20 -1.44
CA TYR A 3 -7.54 -82.59 -1.55
C TYR A 3 -7.62 -81.12 -2.08
N LEU A 4 -6.58 -80.31 -1.78
CA LEU A 4 -5.99 -79.13 -2.52
C LEU A 4 -6.90 -77.92 -2.84
N VAL A 5 -6.73 -76.68 -2.37
CA VAL A 5 -5.57 -75.78 -2.10
C VAL A 5 -4.61 -75.64 -3.28
N TRP A 6 -4.85 -74.64 -4.16
CA TRP A 6 -3.89 -73.61 -4.62
C TRP A 6 -4.46 -72.78 -5.80
N ARG A 7 -4.98 -71.58 -5.52
CA ARG A 7 -5.00 -70.42 -6.43
C ARG A 7 -5.65 -69.25 -5.70
N ASN A 8 -4.86 -68.23 -5.36
CA ASN A 8 -5.27 -66.82 -5.19
C ASN A 8 -4.12 -65.99 -4.60
N TRP A 9 -2.93 -66.05 -5.21
CA TRP A 9 -1.78 -65.19 -4.86
C TRP A 9 -1.32 -64.35 -6.06
N LEU A 10 -2.22 -64.00 -7.00
CA LEU A 10 -1.90 -63.09 -8.11
C LEU A 10 -2.83 -61.89 -8.22
N SER A 11 -3.86 -61.77 -7.37
CA SER A 11 -4.81 -60.65 -7.45
C SER A 11 -4.49 -59.48 -6.50
N ALA A 12 -3.57 -59.66 -5.56
CA ALA A 12 -3.24 -58.63 -4.56
C ALA A 12 -2.07 -57.71 -4.97
N ALA A 13 -1.25 -58.10 -5.96
CA ALA A 13 -0.13 -57.28 -6.43
C ALA A 13 -0.51 -56.25 -7.50
N ALA A 14 -1.67 -56.42 -8.18
CA ALA A 14 -2.12 -55.51 -9.24
C ALA A 14 -2.98 -54.34 -8.72
N VAL A 15 -3.43 -54.37 -7.45
CA VAL A 15 -4.30 -53.32 -6.88
C VAL A 15 -3.53 -52.27 -6.07
N VAL A 16 -2.27 -52.54 -5.69
CA VAL A 16 -1.43 -51.57 -4.95
C VAL A 16 -0.68 -50.61 -5.90
N ALA A 17 -0.63 -50.89 -7.21
CA ALA A 17 0.09 -50.06 -8.18
C ALA A 17 -0.74 -48.88 -8.77
N VAL A 18 -2.02 -48.72 -8.40
CA VAL A 18 -2.91 -47.69 -8.99
C VAL A 18 -3.21 -46.52 -8.04
N LEU A 19 -2.72 -46.53 -6.80
CA LEU A 19 -2.92 -45.41 -5.85
C LEU A 19 -1.73 -44.44 -5.76
N GLY A 20 -0.75 -44.56 -6.66
CA GLY A 20 0.47 -43.73 -6.66
C GLY A 20 0.46 -42.54 -7.61
N ALA A 21 -0.67 -42.20 -8.23
CA ALA A 21 -0.71 -41.15 -9.26
C ALA A 21 -1.98 -40.30 -9.15
N CYS A 22 -1.91 -39.24 -8.34
CA CYS A 22 -2.59 -37.95 -8.51
C CYS A 22 -2.41 -37.11 -7.24
N SER A 23 -1.18 -36.78 -6.89
CA SER A 23 -0.91 -35.57 -6.10
C SER A 23 -0.02 -34.67 -6.95
N GLY A 24 -0.57 -34.21 -8.08
CA GLY A 24 0.01 -33.07 -8.76
C GLY A 24 -0.06 -31.91 -7.78
N THR A 25 1.09 -31.32 -7.44
CA THR A 25 1.11 -29.99 -6.83
C THR A 25 0.25 -29.10 -7.72
N PRO A 26 -0.76 -28.37 -7.18
CA PRO A 26 -1.54 -27.46 -7.99
C PRO A 26 -0.57 -26.54 -8.74
N GLU A 27 -0.77 -26.42 -10.06
CA GLU A 27 -0.01 -25.44 -10.83
C GLU A 27 -0.19 -24.06 -10.17
N PRO A 28 0.88 -23.27 -10.08
CA PRO A 28 0.77 -21.93 -9.54
C PRO A 28 -0.28 -21.13 -10.31
N ASP A 29 -1.26 -20.60 -9.61
CA ASP A 29 -2.28 -19.70 -10.16
C ASP A 29 -1.69 -18.29 -10.37
N TYR A 30 -0.65 -18.15 -11.18
CA TYR A 30 -0.07 -16.85 -11.56
C TYR A 30 0.61 -16.92 -12.93
N ALA A 31 0.67 -15.79 -13.63
CA ALA A 31 1.31 -15.70 -14.93
C ALA A 31 2.83 -15.84 -14.84
N GLU A 32 3.39 -16.68 -15.70
CA GLU A 32 4.83 -16.74 -15.97
C GLU A 32 5.27 -15.52 -16.79
N LEU A 33 6.50 -15.08 -16.53
CA LEU A 33 7.07 -13.89 -17.17
C LEU A 33 7.37 -14.18 -18.65
N GLN A 34 6.70 -13.45 -19.53
CA GLN A 34 6.96 -13.50 -20.97
C GLN A 34 8.25 -12.75 -21.33
N THR A 35 8.89 -13.18 -22.42
CA THR A 35 10.00 -12.46 -23.07
C THR A 35 9.46 -11.34 -23.95
N PHE A 36 10.24 -10.28 -24.11
CA PHE A 36 9.92 -9.12 -24.93
C PHE A 36 11.22 -8.42 -25.37
N ASP A 37 11.13 -7.56 -26.38
CA ASP A 37 12.26 -6.73 -26.81
C ASP A 37 12.44 -5.57 -25.82
N GLU A 38 13.50 -5.63 -25.02
CA GLU A 38 13.78 -4.64 -23.99
C GLU A 38 14.21 -3.30 -24.61
N GLN A 39 13.42 -2.25 -24.35
CA GLN A 39 13.69 -0.89 -24.83
C GLN A 39 14.25 0.00 -23.71
N VAL A 40 14.00 -0.36 -22.45
CA VAL A 40 14.46 0.35 -21.25
C VAL A 40 15.27 -0.60 -20.40
N THR A 41 16.56 -0.28 -20.19
CA THR A 41 17.47 -1.07 -19.36
C THR A 41 17.80 -0.30 -18.08
N PRO A 42 16.98 -0.41 -17.02
CA PRO A 42 17.20 0.30 -15.77
C PRO A 42 18.48 -0.17 -15.06
N SER A 43 19.12 0.72 -14.30
CA SER A 43 20.31 0.39 -13.51
C SER A 43 20.21 0.94 -12.09
N ILE A 44 20.86 0.26 -11.15
CA ILE A 44 20.90 0.69 -9.75
C ILE A 44 22.03 1.72 -9.58
N ALA A 45 21.67 2.96 -9.27
CA ALA A 45 22.60 4.05 -9.01
C ALA A 45 23.29 3.88 -7.64
N TRP A 46 22.50 3.67 -6.59
CA TRP A 46 23.00 3.44 -5.23
C TRP A 46 22.10 2.51 -4.43
N ARG A 47 22.64 2.02 -3.30
CA ARG A 47 21.94 1.10 -2.40
C ARG A 47 22.08 1.58 -0.95
N ALA A 48 20.98 1.53 -0.22
CA ALA A 48 20.97 1.76 1.22
C ALA A 48 20.09 0.71 1.92
N ARG A 49 19.97 0.83 3.25
CA ARG A 49 19.14 -0.07 4.04
C ARG A 49 18.56 0.65 5.25
N VAL A 50 17.28 0.39 5.53
CA VAL A 50 16.61 0.76 6.77
C VAL A 50 16.15 -0.50 7.49
N GLY A 51 16.86 -0.84 8.57
CA GLY A 51 16.54 -1.95 9.47
C GLY A 51 16.19 -3.27 8.77
N SER A 52 15.02 -3.83 9.11
CA SER A 52 14.50 -5.09 8.53
C SER A 52 13.34 -4.92 7.55
N GLY A 53 12.97 -3.68 7.20
CA GLY A 53 11.80 -3.40 6.38
C GLY A 53 10.49 -3.79 7.10
N SER A 54 9.61 -4.49 6.40
CA SER A 54 8.38 -5.01 6.99
C SER A 54 8.54 -6.39 7.62
N ASP A 55 9.71 -7.03 7.53
CA ASP A 55 9.97 -8.39 8.04
C ASP A 55 8.97 -9.43 7.48
N GLU A 56 8.69 -9.33 6.18
CA GLU A 56 7.73 -10.15 5.41
C GLU A 56 6.25 -9.97 5.79
N TYR A 57 5.93 -9.16 6.80
CA TYR A 57 4.56 -8.72 7.04
C TYR A 57 4.08 -7.83 5.88
N PHE A 58 2.79 -7.93 5.56
CA PHE A 58 2.15 -6.97 4.67
C PHE A 58 2.25 -5.57 5.28
N SER A 59 2.76 -4.62 4.52
CA SER A 59 2.89 -3.23 4.95
C SER A 59 2.73 -2.29 3.77
N ARG A 60 2.07 -1.16 4.03
CA ARG A 60 2.00 -0.02 3.10
C ARG A 60 3.08 1.04 3.39
N LEU A 61 3.99 0.75 4.32
CA LEU A 61 5.10 1.63 4.67
C LEU A 61 5.98 1.88 3.45
N ARG A 62 6.01 3.14 3.01
CA ARG A 62 6.78 3.58 1.85
C ARG A 62 7.74 4.72 2.22
N PRO A 63 8.87 4.86 1.49
CA PRO A 63 9.73 6.03 1.66
C PRO A 63 9.01 7.34 1.33
N ALA A 64 9.43 8.43 1.98
CA ALA A 64 9.03 9.79 1.65
C ALA A 64 10.20 10.55 1.03
N TYR A 65 9.94 11.42 0.06
CA TYR A 65 10.98 12.23 -0.58
C TYR A 65 10.59 13.71 -0.55
N SER A 66 11.53 14.57 -0.15
CA SER A 66 11.37 16.03 -0.17
C SER A 66 12.75 16.69 -0.22
N ASP A 67 12.89 17.69 -1.09
CA ASP A 67 14.05 18.58 -1.15
C ASP A 67 15.42 17.87 -1.17
N GLY A 68 15.55 16.80 -1.97
CA GLY A 68 16.80 16.05 -2.10
C GLY A 68 17.07 15.06 -0.96
N VAL A 69 16.15 14.92 0.00
CA VAL A 69 16.26 13.98 1.11
C VAL A 69 15.22 12.88 0.96
N LEU A 70 15.68 11.64 1.10
CA LEU A 70 14.84 10.46 1.18
C LEU A 70 14.73 10.02 2.64
N TYR A 71 13.50 9.84 3.11
CA TYR A 71 13.19 9.33 4.43
C TYR A 71 12.59 7.94 4.30
N ALA A 72 13.05 7.00 5.12
CA ALA A 72 12.55 5.64 5.11
C ALA A 72 12.47 5.08 6.53
N ALA A 73 11.58 4.13 6.73
CA ALA A 73 11.39 3.48 8.02
C ALA A 73 11.23 1.96 7.87
N ASP A 74 11.49 1.25 8.97
CA ASP A 74 11.14 -0.16 9.11
C ASP A 74 10.01 -0.35 10.12
N ARG A 75 9.35 -1.50 10.07
CA ARG A 75 8.24 -1.82 10.97
C ARG A 75 8.70 -1.94 12.43
N GLN A 76 9.98 -2.23 12.67
CA GLN A 76 10.52 -2.41 14.02
C GLN A 76 10.71 -1.09 14.77
N GLY A 77 10.71 0.04 14.07
CA GLY A 77 10.82 1.38 14.65
C GLY A 77 12.09 2.12 14.28
N GLN A 78 12.86 1.65 13.30
CA GLN A 78 14.00 2.38 12.74
C GLN A 78 13.52 3.37 11.71
N ILE A 79 14.00 4.60 11.79
CA ILE A 79 13.72 5.68 10.84
C ILE A 79 15.05 6.28 10.44
N ALA A 80 15.26 6.54 9.16
CA ALA A 80 16.50 7.12 8.66
C ALA A 80 16.24 8.08 7.50
N ALA A 81 17.08 9.11 7.42
CA ALA A 81 17.17 9.98 6.26
C ALA A 81 18.44 9.70 5.47
N PHE A 82 18.34 9.85 4.16
CA PHE A 82 19.40 9.64 3.19
C PHE A 82 19.43 10.81 2.21
N ASN A 83 20.63 11.21 1.79
CA ASN A 83 20.77 12.04 0.61
C ASN A 83 20.27 11.23 -0.61
N ALA A 84 19.29 11.78 -1.34
CA ALA A 84 18.63 11.07 -2.42
C ALA A 84 19.51 10.88 -3.67
N GLU A 85 20.56 11.68 -3.82
CA GLU A 85 21.47 11.62 -4.98
C GLU A 85 22.48 10.48 -4.86
N ASN A 86 22.98 10.22 -3.66
CA ASN A 86 24.09 9.27 -3.45
C ASN A 86 23.80 8.16 -2.43
N GLY A 87 22.69 8.24 -1.68
CA GLY A 87 22.30 7.24 -0.69
C GLY A 87 23.03 7.36 0.66
N ASP A 88 23.81 8.41 0.88
CA ASP A 88 24.50 8.65 2.15
C ASP A 88 23.48 8.90 3.26
N ARG A 89 23.62 8.18 4.38
CA ARG A 89 22.73 8.35 5.52
C ARG A 89 23.04 9.66 6.25
N LEU A 90 22.05 10.53 6.36
CA LEU A 90 22.13 11.81 7.06
C LEU A 90 21.95 11.62 8.56
N TRP A 91 20.90 10.91 8.97
CA TRP A 91 20.61 10.60 10.37
C TRP A 91 19.85 9.28 10.50
N ARG A 92 19.74 8.81 11.75
CA ARG A 92 18.93 7.64 12.11
C ARG A 92 18.39 7.79 13.53
N THR A 93 17.11 7.47 13.69
CA THR A 93 16.40 7.44 14.97
C THR A 93 15.72 6.10 15.15
N SER A 94 15.51 5.69 16.40
CA SER A 94 14.66 4.56 16.72
C SER A 94 13.57 4.95 17.71
N ILE A 95 12.33 4.59 17.38
CA ILE A 95 11.15 4.72 18.24
C ILE A 95 10.70 3.34 18.78
N ALA A 96 11.56 2.34 18.69
CA ALA A 96 11.28 1.03 19.29
C ALA A 96 11.12 1.19 20.81
N PRO A 97 10.06 0.62 21.43
CA PRO A 97 9.88 0.72 22.86
C PRO A 97 11.08 0.17 23.65
N ASP A 98 11.39 0.80 24.78
CA ASP A 98 12.47 0.39 25.65
C ASP A 98 12.28 -1.04 26.16
N LYS A 99 13.40 -1.79 26.23
CA LYS A 99 13.39 -3.14 26.81
C LYS A 99 13.38 -3.03 28.34
N PRO A 100 12.49 -3.73 29.05
CA PRO A 100 12.65 -3.91 30.48
C PRO A 100 13.98 -4.63 30.75
N PHE A 101 14.83 -4.03 31.58
CA PHE A 101 16.15 -4.58 31.90
C PHE A 101 16.01 -5.92 32.63
N SER A 102 16.47 -7.00 31.98
CA SER A 102 16.53 -8.35 32.57
C SER A 102 17.72 -9.12 32.01
N LEU A 103 18.34 -9.99 32.82
CA LEU A 103 19.41 -10.90 32.39
C LEU A 103 19.00 -11.78 31.18
N PHE A 104 17.71 -12.06 31.03
CA PHE A 104 17.16 -12.79 29.87
C PHE A 104 16.83 -11.90 28.65
N SER A 105 16.82 -10.57 28.82
CA SER A 105 16.51 -9.60 27.74
C SER A 105 17.68 -9.34 26.79
N VAL A 106 18.91 -9.70 27.18
CA VAL A 106 20.13 -9.55 26.37
C VAL A 106 20.04 -10.36 25.07
N PHE A 107 19.32 -11.49 25.08
CA PHE A 107 19.16 -12.37 23.93
C PHE A 107 17.83 -12.21 23.17
N ARG A 108 16.96 -11.27 23.58
CA ARG A 108 15.64 -11.06 22.95
C ARG A 108 15.57 -9.72 22.22
N LYS A 109 15.02 -9.70 21.00
CA LYS A 109 14.59 -8.46 20.33
C LYS A 109 13.51 -7.79 21.20
N GLY A 110 13.52 -6.46 21.27
CA GLY A 110 12.52 -5.70 22.02
C GLY A 110 11.17 -5.78 21.32
N PRO A 111 10.06 -5.36 21.96
CA PRO A 111 8.81 -5.21 21.25
C PRO A 111 9.00 -4.25 20.06
N PRO A 112 8.46 -4.55 18.87
CA PRO A 112 8.57 -3.65 17.72
C PRO A 112 7.66 -2.43 17.92
N ALA A 113 8.06 -1.28 17.38
CA ALA A 113 7.17 -0.10 17.30
C ALA A 113 5.92 -0.35 16.43
N ARG A 114 6.03 -1.27 15.45
CA ARG A 114 4.99 -1.59 14.46
C ARG A 114 4.56 -0.37 13.65
N ILE A 115 5.54 0.33 13.08
CA ILE A 115 5.27 1.42 12.13
C ILE A 115 4.47 0.83 10.95
N SER A 116 3.35 1.46 10.64
CA SER A 116 2.44 1.04 9.57
C SER A 116 1.97 2.23 8.74
N GLY A 117 1.34 3.22 9.39
CA GLY A 117 0.96 4.47 8.75
C GLY A 117 2.16 5.37 8.46
N GLY A 118 2.35 5.77 7.21
CA GLY A 118 3.43 6.68 6.80
C GLY A 118 4.50 6.00 5.95
N LEU A 119 5.64 6.64 5.70
CA LEU A 119 6.13 7.89 6.28
C LEU A 119 5.63 9.12 5.51
N VAL A 120 5.27 10.20 6.22
CA VAL A 120 4.79 11.45 5.58
C VAL A 120 5.74 12.60 5.90
N VAL A 121 6.24 13.27 4.88
CA VAL A 121 7.05 14.48 5.02
C VAL A 121 6.19 15.71 4.75
N ALA A 122 6.21 16.66 5.67
CA ALA A 122 5.53 17.95 5.55
C ALA A 122 6.49 19.09 5.91
N ALA A 123 6.03 20.33 5.76
CA ALA A 123 6.85 21.52 6.06
C ALA A 123 7.45 21.49 7.47
N ASN A 124 6.67 21.00 8.45
CA ASN A 124 6.98 21.08 9.88
C ASN A 124 7.59 19.79 10.47
N GLY A 125 7.84 18.75 9.67
CA GLY A 125 8.43 17.51 10.17
C GLY A 125 8.07 16.26 9.37
N LEU A 126 8.42 15.11 9.96
CA LEU A 126 8.05 13.78 9.51
C LEU A 126 6.99 13.19 10.44
N TYR A 127 5.98 12.56 9.86
CA TYR A 127 4.85 12.02 10.59
C TYR A 127 4.62 10.56 10.23
N LEU A 128 4.27 9.77 11.24
CA LEU A 128 3.97 8.35 11.09
C LEU A 128 3.01 7.88 12.18
N GLY A 129 2.37 6.75 11.90
CA GLY A 129 1.47 6.03 12.78
C GLY A 129 1.90 4.58 12.98
N THR A 130 1.49 4.00 14.10
CA THR A 130 1.78 2.60 14.45
C THR A 130 0.53 1.77 14.62
N GLU A 131 0.67 0.45 14.46
CA GLU A 131 -0.37 -0.52 14.83
C GLU A 131 -0.65 -0.53 16.35
N ASN A 132 0.22 0.07 17.18
CA ASN A 132 0.00 0.15 18.62
C ASN A 132 -0.83 1.38 19.02
N GLY A 133 -1.30 2.17 18.05
CA GLY A 133 -2.07 3.39 18.29
C GLY A 133 -1.20 4.56 18.73
N ASP A 134 0.01 4.68 18.17
CA ASP A 134 0.86 5.84 18.39
C ASP A 134 1.00 6.65 17.10
N ILE A 135 0.97 7.98 17.24
CA ILE A 135 1.36 8.93 16.20
C ILE A 135 2.60 9.68 16.67
N TYR A 136 3.60 9.78 15.81
CA TYR A 136 4.84 10.50 16.07
C TYR A 136 5.00 11.64 15.08
N ALA A 137 5.51 12.76 15.58
CA ALA A 137 6.14 13.78 14.75
C ALA A 137 7.63 13.84 15.08
N LEU A 138 8.46 13.87 14.04
CA LEU A 138 9.90 13.95 14.13
C LEU A 138 10.38 15.18 13.36
N ASP A 139 11.47 15.77 13.83
CA ASP A 139 12.19 16.77 13.07
C ASP A 139 12.79 16.12 11.83
N LYS A 140 12.57 16.72 10.65
CA LYS A 140 13.04 16.13 9.39
C LYS A 140 14.56 16.26 9.21
N GLU A 141 15.21 17.21 9.87
CA GLU A 141 16.65 17.47 9.72
C GLU A 141 17.50 16.64 10.67
N SER A 142 17.06 16.45 11.92
CA SER A 142 17.79 15.73 12.96
C SER A 142 17.25 14.32 13.21
N GLY A 143 15.97 14.08 12.90
CA GLY A 143 15.26 12.87 13.28
C GLY A 143 14.84 12.83 14.74
N GLU A 144 14.95 13.92 15.50
CA GLU A 144 14.49 13.97 16.90
C GLU A 144 12.97 13.90 16.98
N VAL A 145 12.43 13.21 17.99
CA VAL A 145 10.98 13.19 18.23
C VAL A 145 10.54 14.54 18.78
N LEU A 146 9.71 15.26 18.02
CA LEU A 146 9.12 16.53 18.42
C LEU A 146 7.97 16.31 19.41
N TRP A 147 7.10 15.36 19.09
CA TRP A 147 6.03 14.92 19.98
C TRP A 147 5.58 13.50 19.64
N HIS A 148 4.91 12.89 20.61
CA HIS A 148 4.28 11.58 20.51
C HIS A 148 2.88 11.67 21.11
N ARG A 149 1.91 11.04 20.45
CA ARG A 149 0.53 10.95 20.92
C ARG A 149 0.00 9.53 20.79
N GLN A 150 -0.50 8.98 21.89
CA GLN A 150 -1.29 7.75 21.85
C GLN A 150 -2.75 8.09 21.48
N VAL A 151 -3.33 7.31 20.57
CA VAL A 151 -4.68 7.43 20.02
C VAL A 151 -5.47 6.12 20.27
N PRO A 152 -6.81 6.13 20.22
CA PRO A 152 -7.62 5.00 20.68
C PRO A 152 -7.64 3.78 19.74
N GLY A 153 -6.98 3.82 18.58
CA GLY A 153 -7.00 2.74 17.59
C GLY A 153 -5.70 2.64 16.77
N GLU A 154 -5.56 1.55 16.01
CA GLU A 154 -4.39 1.32 15.13
C GLU A 154 -4.30 2.42 14.06
N VAL A 155 -3.10 2.91 13.75
CA VAL A 155 -2.88 3.86 12.64
C VAL A 155 -2.21 3.10 11.50
N LEU A 156 -3.04 2.58 10.59
CA LEU A 156 -2.62 1.69 9.50
C LEU A 156 -2.31 2.43 8.20
N ALA A 157 -2.98 3.55 7.95
CA ALA A 157 -2.78 4.40 6.79
C ALA A 157 -1.87 5.59 7.09
N GLU A 158 -1.33 6.19 6.04
CA GLU A 158 -0.57 7.43 6.16
C GLU A 158 -1.45 8.56 6.71
N PRO A 159 -1.00 9.30 7.74
CA PRO A 159 -1.71 10.49 8.19
C PRO A 159 -1.70 11.60 7.13
N ALA A 160 -2.76 12.38 7.00
CA ALA A 160 -2.73 13.62 6.22
C ALA A 160 -2.16 14.74 7.08
N VAL A 161 -1.22 15.52 6.54
CA VAL A 161 -0.57 16.61 7.26
C VAL A 161 -0.63 17.89 6.43
N GLY A 162 -1.27 18.92 6.98
CA GLY A 162 -1.51 20.18 6.28
C GLY A 162 -2.27 21.18 7.15
N ASP A 163 -2.13 22.47 6.87
CA ASP A 163 -2.88 23.56 7.53
C ASP A 163 -2.84 23.55 9.07
N GLY A 164 -1.76 23.02 9.65
CA GLY A 164 -1.58 22.90 11.10
C GLY A 164 -2.23 21.68 11.74
N PHE A 165 -2.74 20.74 10.95
CA PHE A 165 -3.36 19.49 11.40
C PHE A 165 -2.55 18.26 11.00
N VAL A 166 -2.66 17.22 11.83
CA VAL A 166 -2.35 15.83 11.49
C VAL A 166 -3.64 15.04 11.62
N ILE A 167 -4.13 14.51 10.50
CA ILE A 167 -5.37 13.73 10.43
C ILE A 167 -5.03 12.27 10.24
N ALA A 168 -5.59 11.40 11.08
CA ALA A 168 -5.41 9.95 10.97
C ALA A 168 -6.77 9.26 10.92
N HIS A 169 -6.88 8.27 10.02
CA HIS A 169 -8.02 7.35 9.97
C HIS A 169 -7.63 6.05 10.67
N LEU A 170 -8.27 5.79 11.81
CA LEU A 170 -7.93 4.72 12.73
C LEU A 170 -8.60 3.40 12.32
N GLY A 171 -8.02 2.28 12.76
CA GLY A 171 -8.52 0.94 12.42
C GLY A 171 -9.92 0.61 12.96
N ASP A 172 -10.45 1.41 13.88
CA ASP A 172 -11.84 1.34 14.36
C ASP A 172 -12.80 2.22 13.52
N GLY A 173 -12.31 2.79 12.41
CA GLY A 173 -13.01 3.68 11.47
C GLY A 173 -13.20 5.12 11.95
N SER A 174 -12.73 5.46 13.15
CA SER A 174 -12.76 6.86 13.60
C SER A 174 -11.70 7.70 12.87
N VAL A 175 -12.00 8.98 12.65
CA VAL A 175 -11.07 9.96 12.09
C VAL A 175 -10.69 10.92 13.21
N ILE A 176 -9.40 11.01 13.52
CA ILE A 176 -8.88 11.89 14.56
C ILE A 176 -8.04 13.01 13.94
N ALA A 177 -8.21 14.22 14.48
CA ALA A 177 -7.36 15.35 14.16
C ALA A 177 -6.54 15.80 15.35
N LEU A 178 -5.24 15.97 15.12
CA LEU A 178 -4.28 16.48 16.09
C LEU A 178 -3.71 17.82 15.62
N ASP A 179 -3.31 18.68 16.54
CA ASP A 179 -2.51 19.87 16.23
C ASP A 179 -1.11 19.43 15.81
N ALA A 180 -0.66 19.88 14.64
CA ALA A 180 0.63 19.46 14.08
C ALA A 180 1.85 19.90 14.92
N ARG A 181 1.68 20.87 15.83
CA ARG A 181 2.78 21.43 16.63
C ARG A 181 3.05 20.62 17.90
N ASP A 182 2.02 20.10 18.55
CA ASP A 182 2.14 19.46 19.86
C ASP A 182 1.42 18.10 19.98
N GLY A 183 0.70 17.66 18.93
CA GLY A 183 -0.04 16.41 18.93
C GLY A 183 -1.30 16.41 19.80
N SER A 184 -1.74 17.58 20.29
CA SER A 184 -2.99 17.68 21.07
C SER A 184 -4.21 17.41 20.18
N GLN A 185 -5.17 16.64 20.69
CA GLN A 185 -6.39 16.33 19.95
C GLN A 185 -7.26 17.57 19.76
N ARG A 186 -7.62 17.84 18.51
CA ARG A 186 -8.51 18.94 18.11
C ARG A 186 -9.96 18.47 18.03
N TRP A 187 -10.18 17.33 17.37
CA TRP A 187 -11.48 16.68 17.28
C TRP A 187 -11.32 15.18 17.00
N LEU A 188 -12.39 14.43 17.23
CA LEU A 188 -12.55 13.02 16.90
C LEU A 188 -13.93 12.88 16.25
N HIS A 189 -13.97 12.26 15.08
CA HIS A 189 -15.19 11.91 14.37
C HIS A 189 -15.34 10.39 14.38
N GLU A 190 -16.43 9.91 14.97
CA GLU A 190 -16.72 8.48 15.10
C GLU A 190 -17.71 8.06 14.02
N GLU A 191 -17.41 6.95 13.34
CA GLU A 191 -18.28 6.32 12.35
C GLU A 191 -18.86 5.01 12.90
N ASP A 192 -20.07 4.65 12.48
CA ASP A 192 -20.63 3.32 12.76
C ASP A 192 -19.97 2.28 11.83
N VAL A 193 -18.95 1.58 12.33
CA VAL A 193 -18.24 0.55 11.55
C VAL A 193 -18.93 -0.81 11.64
N PRO A 194 -19.11 -1.55 10.52
CA PRO A 194 -19.62 -2.92 10.53
C PRO A 194 -18.76 -3.88 11.37
N THR A 195 -19.34 -4.99 11.84
CA THR A 195 -18.63 -5.99 12.66
C THR A 195 -17.48 -6.72 11.96
N LEU A 196 -17.36 -6.57 10.63
CA LEU A 196 -16.24 -7.05 9.82
C LEU A 196 -15.78 -5.90 8.90
N SER A 197 -14.52 -5.50 9.02
CA SER A 197 -13.82 -4.57 8.12
C SER A 197 -12.54 -5.22 7.58
N LEU A 198 -12.02 -4.76 6.44
CA LEU A 198 -10.66 -5.16 6.06
C LEU A 198 -9.69 -4.49 7.03
N ARG A 199 -8.56 -5.16 7.27
CA ARG A 199 -7.46 -4.58 8.04
C ARG A 199 -6.70 -3.61 7.13
N GLY A 200 -7.33 -2.49 6.84
CA GLY A 200 -6.87 -1.42 5.98
C GLY A 200 -7.74 -0.20 6.25
N THR A 201 -7.12 0.97 6.29
CA THR A 201 -7.85 2.24 6.37
C THR A 201 -7.48 3.07 5.15
N SER A 202 -8.46 3.78 4.58
CA SER A 202 -8.17 4.79 3.57
C SER A 202 -7.33 5.89 4.20
N ALA A 203 -6.21 6.27 3.58
CA ALA A 203 -5.48 7.45 4.03
C ALA A 203 -6.33 8.72 3.80
N PRO A 204 -6.52 9.58 4.82
CA PRO A 204 -7.24 10.84 4.65
C PRO A 204 -6.50 11.77 3.69
N VAL A 205 -7.23 12.71 3.07
CA VAL A 205 -6.65 13.77 2.24
C VAL A 205 -7.21 15.13 2.66
N ILE A 206 -6.32 16.08 2.96
CA ILE A 206 -6.70 17.46 3.26
C ILE A 206 -6.70 18.26 1.95
N GLU A 207 -7.81 18.93 1.65
CA GLU A 207 -7.92 19.81 0.49
C GLU A 207 -8.97 20.91 0.75
N THR A 208 -8.63 22.16 0.45
CA THR A 208 -9.56 23.30 0.52
C THR A 208 -10.38 23.37 1.83
N GLY A 209 -9.75 23.13 2.99
CA GLY A 209 -10.41 23.15 4.31
C GLY A 209 -11.33 21.95 4.61
N GLY A 210 -11.31 20.93 3.76
CA GLY A 210 -11.99 19.65 3.99
C GLY A 210 -11.00 18.49 4.15
N VAL A 211 -11.46 17.43 4.81
CA VAL A 211 -10.78 16.14 4.92
C VAL A 211 -11.62 15.10 4.20
N LEU A 212 -11.16 14.62 3.05
CA LEU A 212 -11.79 13.53 2.32
C LEU A 212 -11.29 12.18 2.84
N VAL A 213 -12.20 11.29 3.18
CA VAL A 213 -11.91 9.94 3.70
C VAL A 213 -12.81 8.91 3.01
N GLY A 214 -12.23 7.79 2.59
CA GLY A 214 -12.98 6.59 2.26
C GLY A 214 -13.23 5.76 3.52
N THR A 215 -14.49 5.41 3.79
CA THR A 215 -14.86 4.65 4.98
C THR A 215 -14.88 3.14 4.71
N ASN A 216 -14.73 2.35 5.76
CA ASN A 216 -14.86 0.89 5.74
C ASN A 216 -16.31 0.41 5.52
N SER A 217 -17.25 1.34 5.31
CA SER A 217 -18.65 1.06 4.93
C SER A 217 -18.93 1.35 3.45
N GLY A 218 -17.89 1.66 2.65
CA GLY A 218 -18.02 1.93 1.22
C GLY A 218 -18.49 3.34 0.88
N ARG A 219 -18.28 4.28 1.79
CA ARG A 219 -18.72 5.68 1.65
C ARG A 219 -17.51 6.57 1.45
N ALA A 220 -17.70 7.68 0.75
CA ALA A 220 -16.79 8.80 0.75
C ALA A 220 -17.41 9.88 1.63
N ILE A 221 -16.65 10.41 2.57
CA ILE A 221 -17.10 11.50 3.44
C ILE A 221 -16.11 12.65 3.35
N VAL A 222 -16.62 13.87 3.47
CA VAL A 222 -15.80 15.05 3.72
C VAL A 222 -16.14 15.62 5.08
N LEU A 223 -15.12 15.75 5.92
CA LEU A 223 -15.20 16.43 7.21
C LEU A 223 -14.62 17.84 7.08
N ILE A 224 -15.22 18.83 7.73
CA ILE A 224 -14.68 20.18 7.86
C ILE A 224 -13.40 20.11 8.69
N LEU A 225 -12.29 20.58 8.16
CA LEU A 225 -10.96 20.42 8.76
C LEU A 225 -10.87 21.00 10.18
N GLU A 226 -11.51 22.14 10.42
CA GLU A 226 -11.37 22.86 11.68
C GLU A 226 -12.07 22.18 12.87
N ASN A 227 -13.15 21.43 12.62
CA ASN A 227 -14.03 20.95 13.69
C ASN A 227 -14.55 19.52 13.52
N GLY A 228 -14.19 18.83 12.43
CA GLY A 228 -14.58 17.45 12.15
C GLY A 228 -16.06 17.27 11.79
N GLN A 229 -16.82 18.35 11.54
CA GLN A 229 -18.22 18.23 11.16
C GLN A 229 -18.37 17.66 9.75
N LEU A 230 -19.33 16.76 9.56
CA LEU A 230 -19.65 16.20 8.26
C LEU A 230 -20.16 17.28 7.30
N ALA A 231 -19.42 17.52 6.21
CA ALA A 231 -19.80 18.42 5.13
C ALA A 231 -20.72 17.70 4.11
N TRP A 232 -20.31 16.52 3.66
CA TRP A 232 -21.13 15.63 2.84
C TRP A 232 -20.70 14.17 3.01
N ASP A 233 -21.58 13.27 2.62
CA ASP A 233 -21.43 11.83 2.72
C ASP A 233 -22.11 11.15 1.52
N GLU A 234 -21.32 10.50 0.68
CA GLU A 234 -21.78 9.83 -0.52
C GLU A 234 -21.46 8.32 -0.48
N ARG A 235 -22.45 7.51 -0.90
CA ARG A 235 -22.25 6.07 -1.05
C ARG A 235 -21.56 5.77 -2.38
N ILE A 236 -20.31 5.31 -2.32
CA ILE A 236 -19.52 4.99 -3.50
C ILE A 236 -19.80 3.57 -3.96
N VAL A 237 -19.74 2.62 -3.03
CA VAL A 237 -19.85 1.19 -3.29
C VAL A 237 -21.01 0.59 -2.49
N THR A 238 -21.77 -0.31 -3.11
CA THR A 238 -22.84 -1.04 -2.41
C THR A 238 -22.37 -2.45 -2.06
N PRO A 239 -22.50 -2.89 -0.78
CA PRO A 239 -22.21 -4.27 -0.40
C PRO A 239 -23.09 -5.26 -1.16
N THR A 240 -22.49 -6.13 -1.98
CA THR A 240 -23.18 -7.21 -2.69
C THR A 240 -22.69 -8.56 -2.17
N GLY A 241 -23.58 -9.40 -1.65
CA GLY A 241 -23.17 -10.70 -1.12
C GLY A 241 -24.23 -11.32 -0.22
N SER A 242 -24.23 -12.65 -0.15
CA SER A 242 -25.10 -13.45 0.72
C SER A 242 -24.45 -13.77 2.08
N SER A 243 -23.12 -13.66 2.16
CA SER A 243 -22.33 -13.82 3.38
C SER A 243 -21.66 -12.52 3.83
N ASP A 244 -21.32 -12.41 5.11
CA ASP A 244 -20.65 -11.21 5.65
C ASP A 244 -19.26 -10.98 5.02
N LEU A 245 -18.61 -12.03 4.51
CA LEU A 245 -17.35 -11.96 3.76
C LEU A 245 -17.57 -11.40 2.33
N GLU A 246 -18.65 -11.80 1.65
CA GLU A 246 -19.01 -11.27 0.33
C GLU A 246 -19.48 -9.81 0.40
N ARG A 247 -20.07 -9.39 1.53
CA ARG A 247 -20.53 -8.02 1.78
C ARG A 247 -19.43 -7.06 2.28
N MET A 248 -18.17 -7.48 2.32
CA MET A 248 -17.08 -6.59 2.75
C MET A 248 -16.85 -5.49 1.70
N VAL A 249 -17.07 -4.23 2.07
CA VAL A 249 -16.85 -3.08 1.20
C VAL A 249 -15.86 -2.14 1.86
N ASP A 250 -14.61 -2.22 1.46
CA ASP A 250 -13.59 -1.29 1.95
C ASP A 250 -13.09 -0.38 0.84
N ILE A 251 -12.85 0.89 1.18
CA ILE A 251 -12.13 1.82 0.32
C ILE A 251 -10.73 1.96 0.89
N ASP A 252 -9.91 0.94 0.67
CA ASP A 252 -8.52 0.92 1.15
C ASP A 252 -7.59 1.87 0.37
N ALA A 253 -8.02 2.32 -0.81
CA ALA A 253 -7.25 3.24 -1.63
C ALA A 253 -7.35 4.66 -1.09
N THR A 254 -6.22 5.36 -1.06
CA THR A 254 -6.17 6.80 -0.77
C THR A 254 -6.95 7.56 -1.86
N PRO A 255 -7.87 8.47 -1.50
CA PRO A 255 -8.48 9.37 -2.48
C PRO A 255 -7.42 10.18 -3.21
N VAL A 256 -7.60 10.43 -4.50
CA VAL A 256 -6.70 11.30 -5.25
C VAL A 256 -7.49 12.49 -5.78
N ILE A 257 -7.07 13.69 -5.41
CA ILE A 257 -7.75 14.92 -5.82
C ILE A 257 -6.98 15.57 -6.97
N ARG A 258 -7.70 16.01 -8.00
CA ARG A 258 -7.15 16.77 -9.13
C ARG A 258 -8.13 17.85 -9.55
N GLY A 259 -7.84 19.09 -9.19
CA GLY A 259 -8.76 20.20 -9.43
C GLY A 259 -9.99 20.08 -8.53
N ASP A 260 -11.17 20.07 -9.13
CA ASP A 260 -12.47 19.93 -8.46
C ASP A 260 -12.95 18.47 -8.38
N THR A 261 -12.15 17.51 -8.84
CA THR A 261 -12.54 16.11 -8.93
C THR A 261 -11.72 15.24 -7.97
N ALA A 262 -12.41 14.42 -7.18
CA ALA A 262 -11.82 13.35 -6.38
C ALA A 262 -11.97 12.00 -7.11
N TYR A 263 -10.94 11.18 -7.08
CA TYR A 263 -10.92 9.83 -7.64
C TYR A 263 -10.70 8.83 -6.52
N MET A 264 -11.59 7.85 -6.41
CA MET A 264 -11.57 6.83 -5.34
C MET A 264 -11.79 5.45 -5.94
N LEU A 265 -11.04 4.46 -5.46
CA LEU A 265 -11.14 3.06 -5.88
C LEU A 265 -11.58 2.20 -4.69
N GLY A 266 -12.71 1.52 -4.82
CA GLY A 266 -13.22 0.59 -3.82
C GLY A 266 -12.82 -0.86 -4.10
N TYR A 267 -12.65 -1.66 -3.03
CA TYR A 267 -12.30 -3.08 -3.11
C TYR A 267 -13.32 -3.88 -3.93
N ASN A 268 -14.62 -3.59 -3.76
CA ASN A 268 -15.72 -4.26 -4.46
C ASN A 268 -16.09 -3.65 -5.81
N GLY A 269 -15.11 -3.07 -6.52
CA GLY A 269 -15.22 -3.02 -7.97
C GLY A 269 -15.50 -1.67 -8.59
N GLU A 270 -15.48 -0.54 -7.89
CA GLU A 270 -15.77 0.74 -8.54
C GLU A 270 -14.62 1.73 -8.40
N LEU A 271 -14.10 2.19 -9.55
CA LEU A 271 -13.39 3.46 -9.65
C LEU A 271 -14.42 4.55 -9.90
N VAL A 272 -14.44 5.54 -9.03
CA VAL A 272 -15.41 6.64 -9.08
C VAL A 272 -14.70 7.97 -9.16
N ALA A 273 -15.21 8.85 -10.03
CA ALA A 273 -14.88 10.26 -10.06
C ALA A 273 -16.03 11.06 -9.45
N LEU A 274 -15.72 11.88 -8.46
CA LEU A 274 -16.67 12.68 -7.69
C LEU A 274 -16.34 14.17 -7.84
N GLU A 275 -17.36 15.01 -7.94
CA GLU A 275 -17.21 16.45 -7.70
C GLU A 275 -16.92 16.65 -6.20
N LEU A 276 -15.80 17.30 -5.88
CA LEU A 276 -15.24 17.34 -4.52
C LEU A 276 -16.13 18.08 -3.51
N ARG A 277 -16.92 19.05 -3.97
CA ARG A 277 -17.67 19.98 -3.12
C ARG A 277 -19.06 19.44 -2.77
N THR A 278 -19.67 18.66 -3.66
CA THR A 278 -21.02 18.12 -3.52
C THR A 278 -21.03 16.61 -3.28
N GLY A 279 -19.95 15.91 -3.63
CA GLY A 279 -19.91 14.45 -3.67
C GLY A 279 -20.63 13.85 -4.88
N GLU A 280 -21.14 14.66 -5.82
CA GLU A 280 -21.86 14.15 -6.98
C GLU A 280 -20.94 13.30 -7.87
N THR A 281 -21.44 12.12 -8.25
CA THR A 281 -20.72 11.24 -9.17
C THR A 281 -20.67 11.83 -10.58
N ILE A 282 -19.45 12.07 -11.08
CA ILE A 282 -19.20 12.47 -12.47
C ILE A 282 -19.26 11.24 -13.38
N TRP A 283 -18.55 10.16 -13.02
CA TRP A 283 -18.60 8.87 -13.70
C TRP A 283 -18.13 7.74 -12.76
N LYS A 284 -18.53 6.50 -13.09
CA LYS A 284 -18.08 5.27 -12.42
C LYS A 284 -17.63 4.22 -13.43
N ARG A 285 -16.71 3.34 -13.03
CA ARG A 285 -16.24 2.20 -13.82
C ARG A 285 -15.98 0.99 -12.96
N ASP A 286 -16.29 -0.18 -13.51
CA ASP A 286 -16.15 -1.45 -12.82
C ASP A 286 -14.68 -1.93 -12.82
N TYR A 287 -13.92 -1.55 -11.80
CA TYR A 287 -12.55 -1.99 -11.53
C TYR A 287 -12.41 -2.38 -10.06
N SER A 288 -12.05 -3.63 -9.78
CA SER A 288 -11.81 -4.10 -8.40
C SER A 288 -10.36 -3.91 -8.00
N GLY A 289 -10.11 -3.15 -6.94
CA GLY A 289 -8.76 -2.99 -6.42
C GLY A 289 -8.72 -2.20 -5.12
N TYR A 290 -7.61 -2.33 -4.42
CA TYR A 290 -7.32 -1.61 -3.17
C TYR A 290 -6.07 -0.73 -3.29
N ARG A 291 -5.55 -0.59 -4.51
CA ARG A 291 -4.34 0.15 -4.85
C ARG A 291 -4.71 1.58 -5.21
N THR A 292 -4.01 2.57 -4.64
CA THR A 292 -4.25 3.99 -4.93
C THR A 292 -4.08 4.29 -6.43
N PRO A 293 -5.12 4.82 -7.12
CA PRO A 293 -5.02 5.17 -8.54
C PRO A 293 -4.03 6.32 -8.74
N GLN A 294 -3.29 6.32 -9.84
CA GLN A 294 -2.41 7.43 -10.19
C GLN A 294 -3.07 8.37 -11.19
N VAL A 295 -3.30 9.62 -10.79
CA VAL A 295 -4.04 10.60 -11.59
C VAL A 295 -3.09 11.66 -12.16
N THR A 296 -2.99 11.70 -13.48
CA THR A 296 -2.26 12.72 -14.24
C THR A 296 -3.22 13.79 -14.78
N SER A 297 -2.74 14.76 -15.56
CA SER A 297 -3.61 15.78 -16.17
C SER A 297 -4.65 15.20 -17.14
N THR A 298 -4.36 14.08 -17.80
CA THR A 298 -5.23 13.53 -18.85
C THR A 298 -5.58 12.05 -18.66
N ARG A 299 -4.81 11.32 -17.84
CA ARG A 299 -4.96 9.88 -17.65
C ARG A 299 -5.01 9.48 -16.20
N ILE A 300 -5.67 8.36 -15.94
CA ILE A 300 -5.64 7.62 -14.67
C ILE A 300 -4.99 6.28 -14.92
N PHE A 301 -4.12 5.82 -14.03
CA PHE A 301 -3.55 4.48 -14.06
C PHE A 301 -3.98 3.71 -12.82
N VAL A 302 -4.48 2.49 -13.03
CA VAL A 302 -4.98 1.62 -11.97
C VAL A 302 -4.27 0.27 -12.05
N THR A 303 -3.95 -0.29 -10.89
CA THR A 303 -3.59 -1.69 -10.75
C THR A 303 -4.75 -2.41 -10.06
N ASP A 304 -5.37 -3.37 -10.73
CA ASP A 304 -6.50 -4.12 -10.17
C ASP A 304 -6.06 -5.32 -9.31
N SER A 305 -7.00 -5.96 -8.62
CA SER A 305 -6.75 -7.11 -7.74
C SER A 305 -6.17 -8.33 -8.47
N ASN A 306 -6.38 -8.43 -9.77
CA ASN A 306 -5.87 -9.51 -10.62
C ASN A 306 -4.48 -9.20 -11.18
N SER A 307 -3.86 -8.08 -10.79
CA SER A 307 -2.56 -7.62 -11.31
C SER A 307 -2.59 -7.17 -12.77
N HIS A 308 -3.73 -6.67 -13.25
CA HIS A 308 -3.77 -5.92 -14.49
C HIS A 308 -3.35 -4.47 -14.24
N VAL A 309 -2.58 -3.90 -15.18
CA VAL A 309 -2.28 -2.47 -15.22
C VAL A 309 -3.14 -1.85 -16.31
N ILE A 310 -3.87 -0.79 -15.98
CA ILE A 310 -4.92 -0.24 -16.82
C ILE A 310 -4.72 1.27 -16.97
N GLY A 311 -4.71 1.75 -18.22
CA GLY A 311 -4.67 3.17 -18.55
C GLY A 311 -6.06 3.67 -18.95
N LEU A 312 -6.55 4.70 -18.27
CA LEU A 312 -7.88 5.29 -18.46
C LEU A 312 -7.79 6.75 -18.87
N ASP A 313 -8.78 7.23 -19.63
CA ASP A 313 -9.02 8.65 -19.80
C ASP A 313 -9.61 9.26 -18.52
N ARG A 314 -9.02 10.35 -18.04
CA ARG A 314 -9.44 10.97 -16.77
C ARG A 314 -10.83 11.62 -16.82
N LEU A 315 -11.24 12.14 -17.97
CA LEU A 315 -12.47 12.93 -18.08
C LEU A 315 -13.72 12.06 -18.09
N ASN A 316 -13.65 10.88 -18.70
CA ASN A 316 -14.81 10.01 -18.88
C ASN A 316 -14.62 8.58 -18.36
N GLY A 317 -13.42 8.21 -17.90
CA GLY A 317 -13.12 6.87 -17.38
C GLY A 317 -13.00 5.79 -18.46
N ASN A 318 -12.91 6.14 -19.74
CA ASN A 318 -12.79 5.14 -20.80
C ASN A 318 -11.42 4.48 -20.79
N GLU A 319 -11.41 3.15 -20.90
CA GLU A 319 -10.19 2.36 -21.04
C GLU A 319 -9.48 2.71 -22.35
N ARG A 320 -8.19 3.02 -22.24
CA ARG A 320 -7.29 3.27 -23.38
C ARG A 320 -6.51 2.02 -23.72
N TRP A 321 -6.02 1.35 -22.69
CA TRP A 321 -5.27 0.11 -22.79
C TRP A 321 -5.33 -0.66 -21.47
N ARG A 322 -5.05 -1.96 -21.55
CA ARG A 322 -4.89 -2.87 -20.42
C ARG A 322 -3.74 -3.83 -20.71
N ASN A 323 -2.92 -4.06 -19.70
CA ASN A 323 -1.93 -5.12 -19.69
C ASN A 323 -2.32 -6.17 -18.65
N ASP A 324 -2.53 -7.41 -19.11
CA ASP A 324 -2.96 -8.55 -18.31
C ASP A 324 -1.89 -9.66 -18.21
N GLN A 325 -0.69 -9.42 -18.73
CA GLN A 325 0.39 -10.42 -18.81
C GLN A 325 0.98 -10.81 -17.45
N LEU A 326 0.68 -10.05 -16.40
CA LEU A 326 1.22 -10.25 -15.04
C LEU A 326 0.16 -10.75 -14.06
N TYR A 327 -0.82 -11.50 -14.57
CA TYR A 327 -1.93 -12.04 -13.80
C TYR A 327 -1.50 -12.69 -12.47
N ASN A 328 -2.18 -12.30 -11.39
CA ASN A 328 -1.98 -12.78 -10.01
C ASN A 328 -0.51 -12.76 -9.53
N ARG A 329 0.27 -11.74 -9.91
CA ARG A 329 1.63 -11.49 -9.39
C ARG A 329 1.66 -10.50 -8.23
N SER A 330 0.49 -10.04 -7.79
CA SER A 330 0.28 -9.06 -6.71
C SER A 330 1.08 -7.78 -6.94
N LEU A 331 0.78 -7.09 -8.05
CA LEU A 331 1.44 -5.85 -8.40
C LEU A 331 1.20 -4.74 -7.36
N THR A 332 2.17 -3.83 -7.25
CA THR A 332 2.05 -2.57 -6.52
C THR A 332 1.12 -1.59 -7.23
N GLU A 333 0.85 -0.44 -6.61
CA GLU A 333 0.32 0.70 -7.33
C GLU A 333 1.27 1.07 -8.49
N ALA A 334 0.70 1.67 -9.52
CA ALA A 334 1.48 2.28 -10.60
C ALA A 334 2.31 3.46 -10.06
N THR A 335 3.52 3.65 -10.56
CA THR A 335 4.31 4.88 -10.40
C THR A 335 4.42 5.55 -11.75
N VAL A 336 3.90 6.76 -11.88
CA VAL A 336 3.91 7.46 -13.17
C VAL A 336 5.22 8.20 -13.37
N MET A 337 5.84 7.90 -14.51
CA MET A 337 6.99 8.61 -15.06
C MET A 337 6.61 9.36 -16.34
N PRO A 338 7.48 10.25 -16.85
CA PRO A 338 7.16 11.01 -18.07
C PRO A 338 6.71 10.13 -19.24
N ARG A 339 7.44 9.04 -19.50
CA ARG A 339 7.20 8.10 -20.62
C ARG A 339 6.68 6.73 -20.21
N HIS A 340 6.81 6.37 -18.95
CA HIS A 340 6.53 5.00 -18.48
C HIS A 340 5.60 5.02 -17.27
N VAL A 341 4.99 3.87 -17.02
CA VAL A 341 4.40 3.52 -15.73
C VAL A 341 5.20 2.36 -15.16
N VAL A 342 5.50 2.39 -13.86
CA VAL A 342 6.33 1.36 -13.22
C VAL A 342 5.57 0.71 -12.07
N ALA A 343 5.57 -0.62 -12.02
CA ALA A 343 4.99 -1.38 -10.91
C ALA A 343 5.95 -2.49 -10.46
N GLY A 344 5.98 -2.74 -9.15
CA GLY A 344 6.69 -3.87 -8.57
C GLY A 344 5.78 -5.09 -8.40
N ASP A 345 6.37 -6.27 -8.22
CA ASP A 345 5.63 -7.50 -7.93
C ASP A 345 6.11 -8.23 -6.67
N ARG A 346 5.31 -9.20 -6.19
CA ARG A 346 5.63 -9.95 -4.97
C ARG A 346 6.88 -10.82 -5.09
N PHE A 347 7.31 -11.11 -6.31
CA PHE A 347 8.48 -11.91 -6.62
C PHE A 347 9.75 -11.07 -6.74
N GLY A 348 9.66 -9.75 -6.54
CA GLY A 348 10.79 -8.86 -6.54
C GLY A 348 11.21 -8.42 -7.93
N TYR A 349 10.28 -8.29 -8.87
CA TYR A 349 10.53 -7.64 -10.15
C TYR A 349 9.94 -6.24 -10.16
N LEU A 350 10.54 -5.36 -10.94
CA LEU A 350 9.94 -4.11 -11.41
C LEU A 350 9.68 -4.23 -12.90
N HIS A 351 8.54 -3.73 -13.33
CA HIS A 351 8.08 -3.77 -14.73
C HIS A 351 7.80 -2.35 -15.21
N TRP A 352 8.35 -1.99 -16.36
CA TRP A 352 8.10 -0.72 -17.03
C TRP A 352 7.10 -0.95 -18.15
N PHE A 353 6.02 -0.20 -18.11
CA PHE A 353 4.99 -0.18 -19.14
C PHE A 353 5.12 1.13 -19.92
N ASP A 354 5.04 1.07 -21.24
CA ASP A 354 4.85 2.27 -22.03
C ASP A 354 3.53 2.93 -21.62
N ARG A 355 3.56 4.25 -21.45
CA ARG A 355 2.44 4.99 -20.88
C ARG A 355 1.26 5.10 -21.87
N ASP A 356 1.52 5.01 -23.16
CA ASP A 356 0.55 5.22 -24.25
C ASP A 356 -0.19 3.95 -24.64
N ASP A 357 0.47 2.79 -24.65
CA ASP A 357 -0.13 1.52 -25.08
C ASP A 357 -0.09 0.37 -24.05
N GLY A 358 0.63 0.55 -22.95
CA GLY A 358 0.70 -0.44 -21.87
C GLY A 358 1.62 -1.64 -22.16
N GLN A 359 2.41 -1.62 -23.23
CA GLN A 359 3.37 -2.70 -23.49
C GLN A 359 4.49 -2.70 -22.44
N ILE A 360 4.94 -3.89 -22.03
CA ILE A 360 6.12 -4.01 -21.16
C ILE A 360 7.35 -3.71 -22.01
N VAL A 361 8.10 -2.67 -21.63
CA VAL A 361 9.28 -2.16 -22.34
C VAL A 361 10.57 -2.28 -21.55
N GLY A 362 10.49 -2.65 -20.28
CA GLY A 362 11.66 -2.88 -19.42
C GLY A 362 11.31 -3.74 -18.21
N ARG A 363 12.29 -4.47 -17.69
CA ARG A 363 12.11 -5.31 -16.49
C ARG A 363 13.41 -5.39 -15.69
N MET A 364 13.32 -5.34 -14.37
CA MET A 364 14.48 -5.51 -13.48
C MET A 364 14.17 -6.44 -12.32
N GLU A 365 15.04 -7.41 -12.07
CA GLU A 365 14.96 -8.31 -10.92
C GLU A 365 15.70 -7.72 -9.70
N LEU A 366 15.05 -7.72 -8.54
CA LEU A 366 15.56 -7.21 -7.26
C LEU A 366 16.06 -8.32 -6.32
N ARG A 367 16.58 -9.42 -6.90
CA ARG A 367 17.09 -10.61 -6.18
C ARG A 367 16.01 -11.29 -5.32
N ASN A 368 14.82 -11.51 -5.89
CA ASN A 368 13.72 -12.20 -5.23
C ASN A 368 13.28 -11.60 -3.88
N GLU A 369 13.45 -10.28 -3.69
CA GLU A 369 12.86 -9.58 -2.56
C GLU A 369 11.59 -8.87 -2.98
N SER A 370 10.47 -9.31 -2.39
CA SER A 370 9.13 -8.77 -2.64
C SER A 370 9.09 -7.23 -2.55
N VAL A 371 8.34 -6.62 -3.47
CA VAL A 371 7.98 -5.21 -3.46
C VAL A 371 6.49 -5.11 -3.18
N GLN A 372 6.13 -4.53 -2.03
CA GLN A 372 4.72 -4.47 -1.59
C GLN A 372 4.06 -3.10 -1.85
N VAL A 373 4.87 -2.05 -1.98
CA VAL A 373 4.47 -0.66 -2.20
C VAL A 373 5.10 -0.13 -3.48
N ALA A 374 4.40 0.76 -4.15
CA ALA A 374 4.90 1.37 -5.38
C ALA A 374 6.26 2.07 -5.18
N PRO A 375 7.14 2.02 -6.20
CA PRO A 375 8.32 2.86 -6.24
C PRO A 375 8.00 4.35 -6.01
N VAL A 376 8.89 5.07 -5.35
CA VAL A 376 8.73 6.51 -5.08
C VAL A 376 9.63 7.28 -6.04
N ARG A 377 9.07 8.23 -6.78
CA ARG A 377 9.87 9.10 -7.65
C ARG A 377 10.62 10.13 -6.80
N ALA A 378 11.95 10.14 -6.87
CA ALA A 378 12.83 11.08 -6.19
C ALA A 378 13.75 11.75 -7.23
N GLY A 379 13.35 12.92 -7.73
CA GLY A 379 14.02 13.56 -8.86
C GLY A 379 13.99 12.68 -10.11
N ASP A 380 15.17 12.28 -10.58
CA ASP A 380 15.37 11.39 -11.73
C ASP A 380 15.40 9.90 -11.34
N TYR A 381 15.43 9.59 -10.04
CA TYR A 381 15.45 8.22 -9.55
C TYR A 381 14.05 7.68 -9.24
N LEU A 382 13.91 6.37 -9.43
CA LEU A 382 12.89 5.56 -8.78
C LEU A 382 13.49 4.91 -7.54
N ILE A 383 12.93 5.23 -6.38
CA ILE A 383 13.33 4.64 -5.11
C ILE A 383 12.43 3.46 -4.79
N VAL A 384 13.02 2.31 -4.50
CA VAL A 384 12.30 1.11 -4.10
C VAL A 384 12.78 0.64 -2.74
N GLN A 385 11.83 0.42 -1.84
CA GLN A 385 12.08 -0.26 -0.57
C GLN A 385 11.49 -1.67 -0.64
N THR A 386 12.34 -2.68 -0.42
CA THR A 386 11.90 -4.09 -0.37
C THR A 386 11.33 -4.45 1.00
N VAL A 387 10.63 -5.58 1.10
CA VAL A 387 10.12 -6.12 2.39
C VAL A 387 11.21 -6.36 3.44
N ARG A 388 12.47 -6.49 3.01
CA ARG A 388 13.63 -6.67 3.90
C ARG A 388 14.36 -5.36 4.22
N GLY A 389 13.79 -4.21 3.82
CA GLY A 389 14.31 -2.88 4.16
C GLY A 389 15.48 -2.44 3.28
N ARG A 390 15.74 -3.12 2.16
CA ARG A 390 16.74 -2.68 1.18
C ARG A 390 16.16 -1.51 0.40
N ILE A 391 16.91 -0.43 0.28
CA ILE A 391 16.56 0.75 -0.50
C ILE A 391 17.43 0.75 -1.75
N LEU A 392 16.80 0.86 -2.92
CA LEU A 392 17.46 0.90 -4.22
C LEU A 392 17.03 2.17 -4.94
N ALA A 393 18.00 2.98 -5.37
CA ALA A 393 17.74 4.04 -6.33
C ALA A 393 18.04 3.55 -7.74
N ILE A 394 17.05 3.69 -8.60
CA ILE A 394 17.06 3.17 -9.96
C ILE A 394 16.99 4.33 -10.92
N GLN A 395 17.93 4.36 -11.85
CA GLN A 395 17.96 5.32 -12.96
C GLN A 395 17.65 4.61 -14.28
N GLN A 396 17.15 5.38 -15.24
CA GLN A 396 16.84 4.95 -16.61
C GLN A 396 17.83 5.54 -17.59
#